data_AF-A0A239ZIV1-F1
#
_entry.id   AF-A0A239ZIV1-F1
#
_cell.length_a   1.000
_cell.length_b   1.000
_cell.length_c   1.000
_cell.angle_alpha   90.00
_cell.angle_beta   90.00
_cell.angle_gamma   90.00
#
_symmetry.space_group_name_H-M   'P 1'
#
loop_
_entity.id
_entity.type
_entity.pdbx_description
1 polymer ?
#
loop_
_entity_poly.entity_id
_entity_poly.type
_entity_poly.pdbx_seq_one_letter_code
_entity_poly.pdbx_strand_id
1 'polypeptide(L)'
;MTPLDTATYVATIHAPDGGWGDDDHDTIAAAIDEYGLTCMQVDDGGVWQMRTPINKKSISVEGAREGGASRFGFKRVQSLGTCAPAASGDTPAAVETTTEAESAPAHAARDHALLSASSAHRWINCTPAPYLEAQHPDTTSDAAAEGTEAHELAEHKLRQHIPIPTSWKPGEFYDEDMEDYTDDYVDHVTAELARTKEADPAAFLAIEQRLDFSHIVPGGFGTGDALIVGDGTMTVVDFKYGKGVEVSAVGNPQMRLYALGALATYGMIYQIEQVRTVIFQPRLGNISVEEISVDELTQWAETVVRPAAEKAAAGEGELRAGDWCQFCRHAPQCPALAKHYLDNLPTQPGAGEPPAPDTLSDEQIATIVAHSGELKKWLGKVEDHALAQATDGHTYPGLKVVEGRSVRKYTDEAAVAQTVQQETSEDPYQPRKVLGITAMTKLLGKKRFDELLGQLVHKPEGKPTLVPDSDKRPPMTLATPETVFEPIKKGA
;
A
#
# COMPACT_ATOMS: atom_id res chain seq x y z
N MET A 1 30.33 -3.20 0.78
CA MET A 1 31.77 -3.20 1.13
C MET A 1 32.44 -2.02 0.44
N THR A 2 33.75 -1.79 0.63
CA THR A 2 34.55 -1.07 -0.37
C THR A 2 34.66 -1.92 -1.65
N PRO A 3 34.99 -1.33 -2.82
CA PRO A 3 35.29 -2.09 -4.03
C PRO A 3 36.36 -3.15 -3.77
N LEU A 4 36.26 -4.28 -4.48
CA LEU A 4 37.26 -5.35 -4.45
C LEU A 4 38.58 -4.87 -5.06
N ASP A 5 39.69 -5.51 -4.67
CA ASP A 5 40.99 -5.24 -5.27
C ASP A 5 40.96 -5.66 -6.75
N THR A 6 41.17 -4.69 -7.64
CA THR A 6 41.22 -4.87 -9.09
C THR A 6 42.26 -5.89 -9.53
N ALA A 7 43.29 -6.17 -8.72
CA ALA A 7 44.27 -7.24 -8.98
C ALA A 7 43.67 -8.66 -8.95
N THR A 8 42.46 -8.84 -8.40
CA THR A 8 41.77 -10.14 -8.30
C THR A 8 40.71 -10.37 -9.39
N TYR A 9 40.45 -9.37 -10.23
CA TYR A 9 39.37 -9.37 -11.23
C TYR A 9 39.87 -9.75 -12.63
N VAL A 10 39.14 -10.67 -13.28
CA VAL A 10 39.39 -11.08 -14.68
C VAL A 10 38.14 -10.82 -15.51
N ALA A 11 38.13 -9.69 -16.22
CA ALA A 11 37.10 -9.36 -17.20
C ALA A 11 37.02 -10.44 -18.29
N THR A 12 35.79 -10.87 -18.60
CA THR A 12 35.48 -11.89 -19.62
C THR A 12 34.64 -11.30 -20.73
N ILE A 13 33.70 -10.41 -20.39
CA ILE A 13 32.79 -9.73 -21.32
C ILE A 13 32.87 -8.23 -21.08
N HIS A 14 32.97 -7.44 -22.14
CA HIS A 14 32.97 -5.99 -22.09
C HIS A 14 31.67 -5.42 -22.65
N ALA A 15 31.29 -4.23 -22.20
CA ALA A 15 30.20 -3.48 -22.82
C ALA A 15 30.51 -3.16 -24.30
N PRO A 16 29.50 -3.23 -25.20
CA PRO A 16 29.64 -2.80 -26.59
C PRO A 16 29.76 -1.27 -26.67
N ASP A 17 30.13 -0.77 -27.85
CA ASP A 17 30.22 0.67 -28.14
C ASP A 17 28.86 1.37 -27.92
N GLY A 18 28.71 2.02 -26.76
CA GLY A 18 27.46 2.65 -26.32
C GLY A 18 27.04 2.30 -24.89
N GLY A 19 27.63 1.27 -24.29
CA GLY A 19 27.23 0.75 -22.97
C GLY A 19 26.09 -0.28 -23.07
N TRP A 20 25.69 -0.85 -21.94
CA TRP A 20 24.52 -1.74 -21.86
C TRP A 20 23.22 -0.94 -21.69
N GLY A 21 22.23 -1.29 -22.51
CA GLY A 21 20.88 -0.73 -22.47
C GLY A 21 19.98 -1.47 -21.49
N ASP A 22 18.84 -0.85 -21.17
CA ASP A 22 17.87 -1.42 -20.21
C ASP A 22 17.18 -2.69 -20.76
N ASP A 23 17.23 -2.91 -22.08
CA ASP A 23 16.70 -4.09 -22.78
C ASP A 23 17.69 -5.27 -22.85
N ASP A 24 18.96 -5.09 -22.44
CA ASP A 24 20.00 -6.13 -22.60
C ASP A 24 19.89 -7.28 -21.57
N HIS A 25 18.97 -7.19 -20.60
CA HIS A 25 18.81 -8.13 -19.47
C HIS A 25 19.04 -9.61 -19.82
N ASP A 26 18.30 -10.14 -20.80
CA ASP A 26 18.34 -11.57 -21.13
C ASP A 26 19.69 -11.99 -21.71
N THR A 27 20.35 -11.09 -22.47
CA THR A 27 21.71 -11.29 -22.99
C THR A 27 22.71 -11.32 -21.85
N ILE A 28 22.54 -10.43 -20.87
CA ILE A 28 23.41 -10.32 -19.70
C ILE A 28 23.27 -11.55 -18.80
N ALA A 29 22.04 -11.93 -18.46
CA ALA A 29 21.74 -13.07 -17.60
C ALA A 29 22.25 -14.38 -18.23
N ALA A 30 21.96 -14.61 -19.52
CA ALA A 30 22.47 -15.77 -20.25
C ALA A 30 24.00 -15.84 -20.24
N ALA A 31 24.68 -14.69 -20.36
CA ALA A 31 26.14 -14.63 -20.33
C ALA A 31 26.73 -14.82 -18.92
N ILE A 32 26.05 -14.38 -17.86
CA ILE A 32 26.43 -14.68 -16.48
C ILE A 32 26.41 -16.19 -16.24
N ASP A 33 25.35 -16.87 -16.68
CA ASP A 33 25.18 -18.32 -16.53
C ASP A 33 26.13 -19.12 -17.43
N GLU A 34 26.29 -18.74 -18.70
CA GLU A 34 27.16 -19.44 -19.67
C GLU A 34 28.64 -19.41 -19.27
N TYR A 35 29.12 -18.26 -18.77
CA TYR A 35 30.53 -18.03 -18.45
C TYR A 35 30.84 -18.10 -16.95
N GLY A 36 29.85 -18.31 -16.08
CA GLY A 36 30.02 -18.41 -14.63
C GLY A 36 30.54 -17.11 -13.99
N LEU A 37 30.00 -15.97 -14.42
CA LEU A 37 30.51 -14.64 -14.05
C LEU A 37 30.04 -14.25 -12.65
N THR A 38 30.98 -13.83 -11.79
CA THR A 38 30.73 -13.55 -10.37
C THR A 38 30.99 -12.10 -9.98
N CYS A 39 31.62 -11.32 -10.86
CA CYS A 39 31.99 -9.93 -10.61
C CYS A 39 31.70 -9.03 -11.80
N MET A 40 31.51 -7.75 -11.52
CA MET A 40 31.45 -6.68 -12.51
C MET A 40 32.44 -5.55 -12.19
N GLN A 41 32.86 -4.83 -13.22
CA GLN A 41 33.52 -3.54 -13.09
C GLN A 41 32.60 -2.43 -13.63
N VAL A 42 32.49 -1.34 -12.86
CA VAL A 42 31.63 -0.20 -13.20
C VAL A 42 32.43 1.00 -13.71
N ASP A 43 31.73 2.02 -14.20
CA ASP A 43 32.27 3.22 -14.85
C ASP A 43 33.27 4.07 -14.04
N ASP A 44 33.19 4.04 -12.70
CA ASP A 44 34.16 4.64 -11.79
C ASP A 44 35.44 3.79 -11.57
N GLY A 45 35.51 2.62 -12.20
CA GLY A 45 36.61 1.66 -12.12
C GLY A 45 36.49 0.65 -10.98
N GLY A 46 35.52 0.81 -10.07
CA GLY A 46 35.28 -0.10 -8.96
C GLY A 46 34.84 -1.50 -9.41
N VAL A 47 35.38 -2.53 -8.76
CA VAL A 47 34.98 -3.93 -8.95
C VAL A 47 34.07 -4.37 -7.80
N TRP A 48 32.99 -5.06 -8.15
CA TRP A 48 31.98 -5.52 -7.21
C TRP A 48 31.63 -6.99 -7.48
N GLN A 49 31.46 -7.76 -6.42
CA GLN A 49 30.86 -9.10 -6.52
C GLN A 49 29.36 -8.94 -6.78
N MET A 50 28.88 -9.61 -7.82
CA MET A 50 27.49 -9.56 -8.24
C MET A 50 26.63 -10.50 -7.40
N ARG A 51 25.37 -10.13 -7.24
CA ARG A 51 24.30 -11.03 -6.83
C ARG A 51 23.55 -11.53 -8.06
N THR A 52 23.14 -12.79 -8.04
CA THR A 52 22.27 -13.40 -9.05
C THR A 52 21.00 -13.96 -8.40
N PRO A 53 19.85 -13.99 -9.11
CA PRO A 53 19.62 -13.41 -10.45
C PRO A 53 19.76 -11.88 -10.46
N ILE A 54 19.98 -11.30 -11.64
CA ILE A 54 20.09 -9.85 -11.82
C ILE A 54 18.70 -9.21 -11.91
N ASN A 55 18.61 -7.92 -11.66
CA ASN A 55 17.37 -7.17 -11.84
C ASN A 55 17.20 -6.75 -13.31
N LYS A 56 15.96 -6.45 -13.70
CA LYS A 56 15.57 -6.11 -15.08
C LYS A 56 16.41 -5.02 -15.77
N LYS A 57 16.94 -4.05 -15.00
CA LYS A 57 17.76 -2.93 -15.52
C LYS A 57 19.08 -2.72 -14.77
N SER A 58 19.41 -3.59 -13.80
CA SER A 58 20.53 -3.37 -12.88
C SER A 58 21.12 -4.67 -12.32
N ILE A 59 22.36 -4.60 -11.86
CA ILE A 59 23.04 -5.71 -11.18
C ILE A 59 23.23 -5.31 -9.72
N SER A 60 22.65 -6.10 -8.80
CA SER A 60 22.84 -5.96 -7.36
C SER A 60 24.21 -6.47 -6.91
N VAL A 61 24.74 -5.91 -5.82
CA VAL A 61 26.09 -6.23 -5.31
C VAL A 61 26.06 -6.80 -3.90
N GLU A 62 27.01 -7.69 -3.62
CA GLU A 62 27.12 -8.28 -2.29
C GLU A 62 27.66 -7.32 -1.22
N GLY A 63 27.15 -7.50 0.00
CA GLY A 63 27.65 -6.79 1.20
C GLY A 63 27.41 -5.28 1.23
N ALA A 64 26.34 -4.77 0.59
CA ALA A 64 25.93 -3.38 0.73
C ALA A 64 25.72 -2.98 2.20
N ARG A 65 26.39 -1.92 2.66
CA ARG A 65 26.24 -1.32 4.00
C ARG A 65 25.45 -0.02 3.89
N GLU A 66 24.89 0.45 5.00
CA GLU A 66 24.17 1.74 5.08
C GLU A 66 24.93 2.87 4.34
N GLY A 67 24.25 3.51 3.38
CA GLY A 67 24.80 4.62 2.58
C GLY A 67 25.67 4.22 1.38
N GLY A 68 25.92 2.93 1.14
CA GLY A 68 26.56 2.43 -0.09
C GLY A 68 25.55 2.11 -1.20
N ALA A 69 26.00 2.04 -2.46
CA ALA A 69 25.16 1.57 -3.56
C ALA A 69 24.86 0.06 -3.40
N SER A 70 23.58 -0.33 -3.43
CA SER A 70 23.15 -1.74 -3.40
C SER A 70 23.16 -2.40 -4.78
N ARG A 71 23.02 -1.59 -5.84
CA ARG A 71 22.93 -2.02 -7.24
C ARG A 71 23.48 -0.97 -8.19
N PHE A 72 23.87 -1.40 -9.39
CA PHE A 72 24.33 -0.54 -10.48
C PHE A 72 23.50 -0.80 -11.74
N GLY A 73 22.90 0.26 -12.31
CA GLY A 73 22.18 0.16 -13.58
C GLY A 73 23.11 -0.24 -14.73
N PHE A 74 22.61 -1.02 -15.69
CA PHE A 74 23.42 -1.62 -16.77
C PHE A 74 24.32 -0.61 -17.51
N LYS A 75 23.84 0.61 -17.75
CA LYS A 75 24.61 1.70 -18.37
C LYS A 75 25.91 2.07 -17.65
N ARG A 76 26.06 1.74 -16.36
CA ARG A 76 27.29 1.93 -15.57
C ARG A 76 28.22 0.73 -15.59
N VAL A 77 27.79 -0.43 -16.09
CA VAL A 77 28.58 -1.66 -16.12
C VAL A 77 29.51 -1.63 -17.35
N GLN A 78 30.83 -1.68 -17.12
CA GLN A 78 31.83 -1.67 -18.20
C GLN A 78 32.28 -3.08 -18.61
N SER A 79 32.32 -4.01 -17.65
CA SER A 79 32.62 -5.42 -17.93
C SER A 79 32.06 -6.34 -16.87
N LEU A 80 31.83 -7.59 -17.27
CA LEU A 80 31.60 -8.73 -16.38
C LEU A 80 32.78 -9.69 -16.42
N GLY A 81 33.00 -10.39 -15.32
CA GLY A 81 34.14 -11.27 -15.15
C GLY A 81 34.04 -12.15 -13.92
N THR A 82 35.16 -12.74 -13.53
CA THR A 82 35.29 -13.50 -12.29
C THR A 82 36.26 -12.79 -11.34
N CYS A 83 35.99 -12.86 -10.04
CA CYS A 83 37.00 -12.55 -9.04
C CYS A 83 37.60 -13.85 -8.48
N ALA A 84 38.90 -13.83 -8.19
CA ALA A 84 39.51 -14.88 -7.37
C ALA A 84 38.83 -14.92 -5.98
N PRO A 85 38.48 -16.11 -5.45
CA PRO A 85 37.79 -16.19 -4.17
C PRO A 85 38.67 -15.65 -3.04
N ALA A 86 38.11 -14.77 -2.22
CA ALA A 86 38.66 -14.49 -0.90
C ALA A 86 38.69 -15.81 -0.09
N ALA A 87 39.74 -16.03 0.71
CA ALA A 87 39.93 -17.27 1.44
C ALA A 87 38.98 -17.37 2.65
N SER A 88 37.72 -17.72 2.40
CA SER A 88 36.74 -18.20 3.38
C SER A 88 36.19 -19.55 2.88
N GLY A 89 36.29 -20.57 3.72
CA GLY A 89 35.94 -21.94 3.36
C GLY A 89 34.43 -22.22 3.34
N ASP A 90 34.14 -23.47 2.98
CA ASP A 90 32.85 -24.15 3.08
C ASP A 90 31.71 -23.65 2.18
N THR A 91 31.60 -24.29 1.02
CA THR A 91 30.33 -24.51 0.33
C THR A 91 29.44 -25.39 1.22
N PRO A 92 28.27 -24.92 1.71
CA PRO A 92 27.34 -25.81 2.38
C PRO A 92 26.76 -26.80 1.37
N ALA A 93 26.69 -28.08 1.75
CA ALA A 93 26.01 -29.09 0.93
C ALA A 93 24.51 -28.77 0.81
N ALA A 94 23.93 -29.06 -0.34
CA ALA A 94 22.49 -28.90 -0.55
C ALA A 94 21.70 -29.74 0.46
N VAL A 95 20.94 -29.07 1.33
CA VAL A 95 19.94 -29.71 2.18
C VAL A 95 18.68 -29.91 1.34
N GLU A 96 18.28 -31.16 1.14
CA GLU A 96 17.01 -31.49 0.48
C GLU A 96 15.84 -31.13 1.41
N THR A 97 15.31 -29.90 1.30
CA THR A 97 14.00 -29.56 1.84
C THR A 97 12.91 -30.13 0.95
N THR A 98 12.28 -31.22 1.39
CA THR A 98 11.07 -31.76 0.77
C THR A 98 9.90 -30.81 0.99
N THR A 99 9.46 -30.12 -0.06
CA THR A 99 8.20 -29.36 -0.08
C THR A 99 7.24 -29.96 -1.12
N GLU A 100 6.15 -30.58 -0.67
CA GLU A 100 4.97 -30.72 -1.51
C GLU A 100 4.36 -29.32 -1.67
N ALA A 101 4.54 -28.74 -2.85
CA ALA A 101 4.07 -27.39 -3.14
C ALA A 101 2.57 -27.41 -3.49
N GLU A 102 1.71 -27.23 -2.48
CA GLU A 102 0.39 -26.66 -2.74
C GLU A 102 0.58 -25.19 -3.16
N SER A 103 0.00 -24.82 -4.30
CA SER A 103 0.02 -23.44 -4.79
C SER A 103 -0.75 -22.56 -3.80
N ALA A 104 -0.07 -21.60 -3.17
CA ALA A 104 -0.71 -20.64 -2.29
C ALA A 104 -1.83 -19.90 -3.04
N PRO A 105 -3.00 -19.66 -2.40
CA PRO A 105 -4.08 -18.90 -3.02
C PRO A 105 -3.63 -17.44 -3.23
N ALA A 106 -4.07 -16.85 -4.34
CA ALA A 106 -3.85 -15.44 -4.67
C ALA A 106 -4.21 -14.52 -3.48
N HIS A 107 -3.49 -13.42 -3.30
CA HIS A 107 -3.59 -12.60 -2.07
C HIS A 107 -5.02 -12.14 -1.75
N ALA A 108 -5.83 -11.89 -2.77
CA ALA A 108 -7.24 -11.48 -2.65
C ALA A 108 -8.21 -12.56 -2.12
N ALA A 109 -7.78 -13.83 -1.99
CA ALA A 109 -8.62 -14.98 -1.63
C ALA A 109 -8.35 -15.56 -0.24
N ARG A 110 -7.63 -14.84 0.64
CA ARG A 110 -7.25 -15.30 1.99
C ARG A 110 -8.35 -15.00 3.02
N ASP A 111 -8.73 -15.99 3.83
CA ASP A 111 -9.71 -15.82 4.93
C ASP A 111 -9.31 -14.67 5.88
N HIS A 112 -10.17 -13.68 6.04
CA HIS A 112 -9.96 -12.59 6.99
C HIS A 112 -10.39 -12.99 8.41
N ALA A 113 -9.41 -13.33 9.26
CA ALA A 113 -9.64 -13.47 10.69
C ALA A 113 -10.20 -12.16 11.28
N LEU A 114 -11.23 -12.26 12.14
CA LEU A 114 -11.88 -11.11 12.79
C LEU A 114 -10.87 -10.20 13.52
N LEU A 115 -9.84 -10.81 14.12
CA LEU A 115 -8.74 -10.14 14.81
C LEU A 115 -7.43 -10.25 13.99
N SER A 116 -7.47 -9.78 12.74
CA SER A 116 -6.28 -9.80 11.87
C SER A 116 -5.12 -8.96 12.43
N ALA A 117 -3.88 -9.37 12.14
CA ALA A 117 -2.69 -8.61 12.56
C ALA A 117 -2.67 -7.17 12.00
N SER A 118 -3.07 -6.99 10.73
CA SER A 118 -3.13 -5.68 10.07
C SER A 118 -4.18 -4.73 10.67
N SER A 119 -5.16 -5.26 11.43
CA SER A 119 -6.13 -4.47 12.18
C SER A 119 -5.82 -4.39 13.69
N ALA A 120 -4.69 -4.94 14.17
CA ALA A 120 -4.38 -5.05 15.59
C ALA A 120 -4.26 -3.72 16.33
N HIS A 121 -3.69 -2.69 15.69
CA HIS A 121 -3.68 -1.34 16.25
C HIS A 121 -5.11 -0.82 16.59
N ARG A 122 -6.14 -1.34 15.91
CA ARG A 122 -7.54 -0.97 16.13
C ARG A 122 -8.23 -1.84 17.17
N TRP A 123 -8.15 -3.16 17.08
CA TRP A 123 -8.85 -4.01 18.04
C TRP A 123 -8.19 -4.07 19.42
N ILE A 124 -6.89 -3.77 19.55
CA ILE A 124 -6.23 -3.59 20.85
C ILE A 124 -6.76 -2.33 21.56
N ASN A 125 -6.93 -1.23 20.83
CA ASN A 125 -7.32 0.06 21.41
C ASN A 125 -8.84 0.26 21.51
N CYS A 126 -9.63 -0.37 20.64
CA CYS A 126 -11.09 -0.28 20.59
C CYS A 126 -11.68 -1.67 20.36
N THR A 127 -11.81 -2.46 21.43
CA THR A 127 -12.17 -3.88 21.36
C THR A 127 -13.52 -4.18 20.70
N PRO A 128 -14.58 -3.34 20.76
CA PRO A 128 -15.82 -3.61 20.02
C PRO A 128 -15.71 -3.41 18.50
N ALA A 129 -14.65 -2.77 17.99
CA ALA A 129 -14.57 -2.33 16.59
C ALA A 129 -14.69 -3.48 15.57
N PRO A 130 -14.04 -4.65 15.70
CA PRO A 130 -14.16 -5.75 14.73
C PRO A 130 -15.59 -6.22 14.52
N TYR A 131 -16.37 -6.37 15.59
CA TYR A 131 -17.78 -6.79 15.54
C TYR A 131 -18.69 -5.78 14.87
N LEU A 132 -18.38 -4.49 15.02
CA LEU A 132 -19.10 -3.41 14.35
C LEU A 132 -18.68 -3.29 12.89
N GLU A 133 -17.42 -3.58 12.56
CA GLU A 133 -16.90 -3.56 11.19
C GLU A 133 -17.35 -4.73 10.34
N ALA A 134 -17.53 -5.93 10.94
CA ALA A 134 -18.09 -7.09 10.27
C ALA A 134 -19.54 -6.92 9.77
N GLN A 135 -20.22 -5.83 10.17
CA GLN A 135 -21.55 -5.44 9.69
C GLN A 135 -21.50 -4.58 8.42
N HIS A 136 -20.31 -4.17 7.99
CA HIS A 136 -20.08 -3.36 6.79
C HIS A 136 -19.34 -4.20 5.74
N PRO A 137 -19.66 -4.08 4.43
CA PRO A 137 -18.95 -4.80 3.39
C PRO A 137 -17.45 -4.48 3.41
N ASP A 138 -16.62 -5.42 2.98
CA ASP A 138 -15.23 -5.12 2.65
C ASP A 138 -15.21 -4.23 1.40
N THR A 139 -14.43 -3.14 1.46
CA THR A 139 -14.25 -2.22 0.35
C THR A 139 -12.83 -2.36 -0.19
N THR A 140 -12.70 -2.93 -1.39
CA THR A 140 -11.46 -2.83 -2.15
C THR A 140 -11.32 -1.42 -2.74
N SER A 141 -10.09 -1.05 -3.09
CA SER A 141 -9.80 0.19 -3.81
C SER A 141 -8.63 -0.06 -4.76
N ASP A 142 -8.50 0.76 -5.80
CA ASP A 142 -7.41 0.67 -6.77
C ASP A 142 -6.04 0.67 -6.08
N ALA A 143 -5.88 1.44 -5.00
CA ALA A 143 -4.65 1.46 -4.19
C ALA A 143 -4.38 0.16 -3.41
N ALA A 144 -5.42 -0.59 -3.04
CA ALA A 144 -5.29 -1.90 -2.41
C ALA A 144 -4.97 -3.00 -3.44
N ALA A 145 -5.51 -2.87 -4.66
CA ALA A 145 -5.17 -3.75 -5.78
C ALA A 145 -3.73 -3.50 -6.29
N GLU A 146 -3.36 -2.23 -6.51
CA GLU A 146 -1.99 -1.75 -6.79
C GLU A 146 -0.99 -2.30 -5.75
N GLY A 147 -1.35 -2.22 -4.47
CA GLY A 147 -0.53 -2.80 -3.41
C GLY A 147 -0.42 -4.32 -3.47
N THR A 148 -1.52 -5.03 -3.76
CA THR A 148 -1.54 -6.49 -3.85
C THR A 148 -0.63 -6.98 -4.98
N GLU A 149 -0.73 -6.37 -6.16
CA GLU A 149 0.10 -6.69 -7.33
C GLU A 149 1.61 -6.46 -7.05
N ALA A 150 1.94 -5.42 -6.28
CA ALA A 150 3.31 -5.16 -5.84
C ALA A 150 3.85 -6.20 -4.83
N HIS A 151 3.02 -6.73 -3.92
CA HIS A 151 3.44 -7.85 -3.04
C HIS A 151 3.67 -9.12 -3.86
N GLU A 152 2.79 -9.45 -4.82
CA GLU A 152 2.95 -10.64 -5.68
C GLU A 152 4.22 -10.55 -6.56
N LEU A 153 4.59 -9.36 -7.03
CA LEU A 153 5.86 -9.14 -7.74
C LEU A 153 7.08 -9.25 -6.80
N ALA A 154 7.00 -8.69 -5.59
CA ALA A 154 8.05 -8.79 -4.57
C ALA A 154 8.31 -10.24 -4.16
N GLU A 155 7.23 -11.01 -3.91
CA GLU A 155 7.29 -12.44 -3.64
C GLU A 155 7.96 -13.20 -4.80
N HIS A 156 7.54 -12.92 -6.04
CA HIS A 156 8.11 -13.56 -7.23
C HIS A 156 9.62 -13.36 -7.30
N LYS A 157 10.11 -12.12 -7.15
CA LYS A 157 11.54 -11.79 -7.19
C LYS A 157 12.33 -12.45 -6.05
N LEU A 158 11.78 -12.50 -4.83
CA LEU A 158 12.40 -13.22 -3.71
C LEU A 158 12.52 -14.72 -3.98
N ARG A 159 11.48 -15.35 -4.56
CA ARG A 159 11.49 -16.76 -4.97
C ARG A 159 12.41 -17.07 -6.15
N GLN A 160 12.87 -16.06 -6.90
CA GLN A 160 13.93 -16.24 -7.89
C GLN A 160 15.33 -16.22 -7.25
N HIS A 161 15.51 -15.53 -6.11
CA HIS A 161 16.77 -15.45 -5.37
C HIS A 161 17.06 -16.67 -4.47
N ILE A 162 16.01 -17.34 -3.97
CA ILE A 162 16.11 -18.66 -3.34
C ILE A 162 15.39 -19.62 -4.28
N PRO A 163 16.04 -20.60 -4.95
CA PRO A 163 15.54 -21.26 -6.16
C PRO A 163 14.27 -22.11 -5.94
N ILE A 164 13.15 -21.42 -5.79
CA ILE A 164 11.82 -21.93 -5.46
C ILE A 164 10.94 -21.66 -6.68
N PRO A 165 10.31 -22.69 -7.28
CA PRO A 165 9.44 -22.50 -8.43
C PRO A 165 8.39 -21.41 -8.18
N THR A 166 8.32 -20.45 -9.10
CA THR A 166 7.40 -19.31 -9.04
C THR A 166 6.97 -18.91 -10.44
N SER A 167 5.77 -18.35 -10.56
CA SER A 167 5.26 -17.81 -11.82
C SER A 167 4.41 -16.58 -11.53
N TRP A 168 4.76 -15.46 -12.14
CA TRP A 168 4.04 -14.20 -12.04
C TRP A 168 3.82 -13.61 -13.42
N LYS A 169 2.84 -12.72 -13.56
CA LYS A 169 2.53 -11.98 -14.79
C LYS A 169 2.07 -10.57 -14.43
N PRO A 170 2.46 -9.54 -15.20
CA PRO A 170 1.91 -8.19 -15.06
C PRO A 170 0.37 -8.17 -15.09
N GLY A 171 -0.21 -7.44 -14.15
CA GLY A 171 -1.64 -7.14 -14.07
C GLY A 171 -1.97 -5.76 -14.67
N GLU A 172 -2.93 -5.07 -14.06
CA GLU A 172 -3.39 -3.75 -14.51
C GLU A 172 -2.57 -2.60 -13.93
N PHE A 173 -2.00 -2.77 -12.74
CA PHE A 173 -1.30 -1.70 -12.01
C PHE A 173 0.22 -1.75 -12.17
N TYR A 174 0.76 -2.77 -12.83
CA TYR A 174 2.18 -2.89 -13.15
C TYR A 174 2.72 -1.68 -13.95
N ASP A 175 3.78 -1.07 -13.42
CA ASP A 175 4.57 -0.04 -14.06
C ASP A 175 6.07 -0.19 -13.75
N GLU A 176 6.90 0.68 -14.34
CA GLU A 176 8.35 0.66 -14.13
C GLU A 176 8.75 1.08 -12.70
N ASP A 177 7.96 1.94 -12.07
CA ASP A 177 8.13 2.34 -10.67
C ASP A 177 7.98 1.12 -9.74
N MET A 178 6.96 0.27 -9.96
CA MET A 178 6.73 -0.96 -9.20
C MET A 178 7.89 -1.96 -9.34
N GLU A 179 8.49 -2.07 -10.52
CA GLU A 179 9.71 -2.87 -10.72
C GLU A 179 10.85 -2.35 -9.84
N ASP A 180 11.17 -1.06 -9.92
CA ASP A 180 12.30 -0.46 -9.20
C ASP A 180 12.11 -0.52 -7.68
N TYR A 181 10.88 -0.31 -7.17
CA TYR A 181 10.56 -0.39 -5.75
C TYR A 181 10.55 -1.83 -5.20
N THR A 182 10.19 -2.83 -6.01
CA THR A 182 10.23 -4.24 -5.58
C THR A 182 11.66 -4.80 -5.64
N ASP A 183 12.50 -4.33 -6.56
CA ASP A 183 13.94 -4.60 -6.53
C ASP A 183 14.60 -4.07 -5.24
N ASP A 184 14.31 -2.83 -4.84
CA ASP A 184 14.87 -2.25 -3.60
C ASP A 184 14.51 -3.07 -2.35
N TYR A 185 13.29 -3.63 -2.32
CA TYR A 185 12.84 -4.52 -1.25
C TYR A 185 13.60 -5.86 -1.26
N VAL A 186 13.79 -6.46 -2.43
CA VAL A 186 14.53 -7.73 -2.61
C VAL A 186 16.00 -7.56 -2.24
N ASP A 187 16.62 -6.45 -2.63
CA ASP A 187 17.97 -6.04 -2.24
C ASP A 187 18.09 -5.96 -0.71
N HIS A 188 17.13 -5.28 -0.06
CA HIS A 188 17.10 -5.11 1.39
C HIS A 188 16.97 -6.44 2.12
N VAL A 189 15.96 -7.25 1.78
CA VAL A 189 15.71 -8.57 2.40
C VAL A 189 16.90 -9.49 2.22
N THR A 190 17.51 -9.53 1.03
CA THR A 190 18.66 -10.40 0.77
C THR A 190 19.92 -9.88 1.48
N ALA A 191 20.07 -8.57 1.67
CA ALA A 191 21.14 -8.00 2.48
C ALA A 191 20.96 -8.27 3.99
N GLU A 192 19.72 -8.30 4.52
CA GLU A 192 19.44 -8.77 5.88
C GLU A 192 19.79 -10.26 6.02
N LEU A 193 19.39 -11.11 5.07
CA LEU A 193 19.73 -12.55 5.08
C LEU A 193 21.24 -12.78 5.07
N ALA A 194 21.98 -12.04 4.24
CA ALA A 194 23.44 -12.11 4.20
C ALA A 194 24.07 -11.73 5.56
N ARG A 195 23.58 -10.65 6.20
CA ARG A 195 24.02 -10.26 7.55
C ARG A 195 23.74 -11.33 8.60
N THR A 196 22.56 -11.94 8.58
CA THR A 196 22.24 -13.02 9.53
C THR A 196 23.16 -14.22 9.30
N LYS A 197 23.45 -14.56 8.05
CA LYS A 197 24.39 -15.64 7.68
C LYS A 197 25.85 -15.42 8.07
N GLU A 198 26.28 -14.17 8.26
CA GLU A 198 27.61 -13.85 8.84
C GLU A 198 27.71 -14.29 10.31
N ALA A 199 26.59 -14.30 11.04
CA ALA A 199 26.53 -14.70 12.46
C ALA A 199 26.12 -16.18 12.64
N ASP A 200 25.13 -16.65 11.86
CA ASP A 200 24.63 -18.02 11.85
C ASP A 200 24.57 -18.56 10.41
N PRO A 201 25.53 -19.40 9.98
CA PRO A 201 25.52 -20.01 8.65
C PRO A 201 24.29 -20.88 8.34
N ALA A 202 23.54 -21.33 9.35
CA ALA A 202 22.28 -22.08 9.19
C ALA A 202 21.05 -21.18 9.02
N ALA A 203 21.22 -19.85 9.04
CA ALA A 203 20.14 -18.91 8.86
C ALA A 203 19.50 -19.00 7.46
N PHE A 204 18.17 -18.89 7.41
CA PHE A 204 17.40 -19.01 6.17
C PHE A 204 16.30 -17.95 6.10
N LEU A 205 15.75 -17.78 4.90
CA LEU A 205 14.64 -16.86 4.61
C LEU A 205 13.41 -17.68 4.19
N ALA A 206 12.31 -17.52 4.93
CA ALA A 206 10.98 -17.97 4.55
C ALA A 206 10.20 -16.81 3.93
N ILE A 207 9.51 -17.08 2.82
CA ILE A 207 8.79 -16.09 1.99
C ILE A 207 7.29 -16.41 2.07
N GLU A 208 6.44 -15.40 2.24
CA GLU A 208 4.99 -15.55 2.43
C GLU A 208 4.64 -16.58 3.54
N GLN A 209 5.42 -16.58 4.63
CA GLN A 209 5.24 -17.53 5.71
C GLN A 209 3.93 -17.24 6.45
N ARG A 210 3.07 -18.26 6.60
CA ARG A 210 1.91 -18.19 7.50
C ARG A 210 2.42 -18.15 8.95
N LEU A 211 2.05 -17.10 9.67
CA LEU A 211 2.45 -16.85 11.05
C LEU A 211 1.24 -17.03 11.96
N ASP A 212 1.20 -18.14 12.68
CA ASP A 212 0.09 -18.53 13.55
C ASP A 212 0.35 -18.05 14.99
N PHE A 213 -0.44 -17.08 15.45
CA PHE A 213 -0.42 -16.56 16.82
C PHE A 213 -1.71 -16.93 17.58
N SER A 214 -2.37 -18.02 17.18
CA SER A 214 -3.67 -18.43 17.73
C SER A 214 -3.64 -18.83 19.21
N HIS A 215 -2.46 -19.17 19.70
CA HIS A 215 -2.16 -19.41 21.12
C HIS A 215 -2.26 -18.14 22.01
N ILE A 216 -2.31 -16.95 21.39
CA ILE A 216 -2.51 -15.65 22.07
C ILE A 216 -3.85 -15.04 21.69
N VAL A 217 -4.18 -15.02 20.39
CA VAL A 217 -5.41 -14.43 19.84
C VAL A 217 -6.21 -15.55 19.16
N PRO A 218 -7.34 -16.04 19.71
CA PRO A 218 -8.04 -17.19 19.14
C PRO A 218 -8.35 -17.04 17.64
N GLY A 219 -7.86 -17.98 16.81
CA GLY A 219 -7.98 -17.94 15.34
C GLY A 219 -7.12 -16.86 14.65
N GLY A 220 -6.24 -16.19 15.39
CA GLY A 220 -5.35 -15.14 14.90
C GLY A 220 -4.15 -15.68 14.15
N PHE A 221 -3.98 -15.20 12.92
CA PHE A 221 -2.81 -15.45 12.08
C PHE A 221 -2.55 -14.24 11.17
N GLY A 222 -1.43 -14.28 10.48
CA GLY A 222 -1.19 -13.47 9.29
C GLY A 222 -0.22 -14.16 8.35
N THR A 223 0.26 -13.40 7.37
CA THR A 223 1.36 -13.82 6.49
C THR A 223 2.44 -12.76 6.58
N GLY A 224 3.67 -13.18 6.87
CA GLY A 224 4.85 -12.30 6.81
C GLY A 224 5.48 -12.40 5.43
N ASP A 225 5.71 -11.26 4.79
CA ASP A 225 6.22 -11.20 3.41
C ASP A 225 7.63 -11.83 3.32
N ALA A 226 8.52 -11.46 4.24
CA ALA A 226 9.82 -12.08 4.42
C ALA A 226 10.17 -12.29 5.91
N LEU A 227 10.57 -13.50 6.26
CA LEU A 227 11.02 -13.88 7.60
C LEU A 227 12.41 -14.52 7.53
N ILE A 228 13.39 -13.89 8.16
CA ILE A 228 14.76 -14.40 8.28
C ILE A 228 14.94 -15.00 9.66
N VAL A 229 15.26 -16.29 9.72
CA VAL A 229 15.40 -17.06 10.95
C VAL A 229 16.85 -17.54 11.08
N GLY A 230 17.42 -17.32 12.26
CA GLY A 230 18.74 -17.80 12.68
C GLY A 230 18.87 -17.66 14.20
N ASP A 231 19.96 -18.17 14.77
CA ASP A 231 20.23 -18.02 16.20
C ASP A 231 20.49 -16.56 16.61
N GLY A 232 20.14 -16.21 17.85
CA GLY A 232 20.25 -14.86 18.41
C GLY A 232 19.14 -13.92 17.95
N THR A 233 19.12 -13.53 16.67
CA THR A 233 18.17 -12.52 16.14
C THR A 233 17.37 -13.03 14.95
N MET A 234 16.05 -13.14 15.13
CA MET A 234 15.09 -13.35 14.04
C MET A 234 14.65 -12.00 13.45
N THR A 235 14.56 -11.87 12.13
CA THR A 235 14.13 -10.63 11.46
C THR A 235 12.83 -10.84 10.67
N VAL A 236 11.79 -10.07 10.98
CA VAL A 236 10.54 -9.98 10.21
C VAL A 236 10.56 -8.73 9.35
N VAL A 237 10.44 -8.85 8.03
CA VAL A 237 10.31 -7.72 7.10
C VAL A 237 8.92 -7.75 6.47
N ASP A 238 8.20 -6.63 6.59
CA ASP A 238 6.88 -6.40 6.00
C ASP A 238 6.99 -5.27 4.96
N PHE A 239 6.50 -5.55 3.76
CA PHE A 239 6.51 -4.65 2.62
C PHE A 239 5.27 -3.74 2.67
N LYS A 240 5.44 -2.44 2.41
CA LYS A 240 4.33 -1.48 2.36
C LYS A 240 4.40 -0.65 1.07
N TYR A 241 3.54 -0.98 0.10
CA TYR A 241 3.42 -0.23 -1.16
C TYR A 241 2.53 1.04 -1.08
N GLY A 242 1.96 1.34 0.09
CA GLY A 242 1.10 2.51 0.28
C GLY A 242 1.87 3.84 0.26
N LYS A 243 1.39 4.81 -0.54
CA LYS A 243 1.99 6.16 -0.68
C LYS A 243 1.35 7.27 0.18
N GLY A 244 0.32 6.95 0.98
CA GLY A 244 -0.51 7.95 1.67
C GLY A 244 -0.23 8.16 3.16
N VAL A 245 0.43 7.21 3.81
CA VAL A 245 0.65 7.18 5.27
C VAL A 245 1.99 6.49 5.53
N GLU A 246 2.89 7.14 6.25
CA GLU A 246 4.12 6.52 6.74
C GLU A 246 3.80 5.50 7.83
N VAL A 247 4.41 4.31 7.76
CA VAL A 247 4.21 3.24 8.75
C VAL A 247 5.50 2.99 9.50
N SER A 248 5.45 3.09 10.83
CA SER A 248 6.59 2.77 11.71
C SER A 248 6.57 1.30 12.14
N ALA A 249 7.75 0.71 12.35
CA ALA A 249 7.89 -0.57 13.03
C ALA A 249 7.84 -0.42 14.57
N VAL A 250 8.19 0.75 15.11
CA VAL A 250 8.28 1.00 16.55
C VAL A 250 6.90 0.92 17.20
N GLY A 251 6.76 0.01 18.16
CA GLY A 251 5.51 -0.31 18.84
C GLY A 251 4.43 -0.95 17.96
N ASN A 252 4.76 -1.38 16.73
CA ASN A 252 3.76 -1.78 15.74
C ASN A 252 3.09 -3.13 16.09
N PRO A 253 1.78 -3.17 16.37
CA PRO A 253 1.12 -4.41 16.77
C PRO A 253 1.06 -5.48 15.68
N GLN A 254 1.04 -5.10 14.39
CA GLN A 254 1.07 -6.08 13.29
C GLN A 254 2.40 -6.84 13.32
N MET A 255 3.51 -6.10 13.37
CA MET A 255 4.86 -6.67 13.36
C MET A 255 5.15 -7.51 14.59
N ARG A 256 4.70 -7.06 15.77
CA ARG A 256 4.84 -7.83 17.01
C ARG A 256 4.00 -9.12 17.01
N LEU A 257 2.80 -9.12 16.41
CA LEU A 257 2.02 -10.36 16.23
C LEU A 257 2.67 -11.33 15.24
N TYR A 258 3.27 -10.80 14.16
CA TYR A 258 4.06 -11.61 13.23
C TYR A 258 5.26 -12.23 13.92
N ALA A 259 6.01 -11.45 14.70
CA ALA A 259 7.11 -11.93 15.54
C ALA A 259 6.66 -13.06 16.50
N LEU A 260 5.52 -12.91 17.17
CA LEU A 260 4.96 -13.94 18.07
C LEU A 260 4.58 -15.23 17.33
N GLY A 261 3.99 -15.13 16.13
CA GLY A 261 3.69 -16.31 15.30
C GLY A 261 4.95 -17.00 14.75
N ALA A 262 5.98 -16.22 14.42
CA ALA A 262 7.28 -16.73 14.00
C ALA A 262 8.02 -17.43 15.16
N LEU A 263 8.01 -16.85 16.36
CA LEU A 263 8.55 -17.48 17.59
C LEU A 263 7.84 -18.81 17.91
N ALA A 264 6.51 -18.87 17.79
CA ALA A 264 5.76 -20.11 17.99
C ALA A 264 6.11 -21.20 16.96
N THR A 265 6.56 -20.81 15.76
CA THR A 265 6.95 -21.73 14.69
C THR A 265 8.41 -22.20 14.83
N TYR A 266 9.34 -21.29 15.17
CA TYR A 266 10.78 -21.54 15.08
C TYR A 266 11.55 -21.46 16.40
N GLY A 267 11.01 -20.86 17.46
CA GLY A 267 11.70 -20.65 18.74
C GLY A 267 11.95 -21.90 19.59
N MET A 268 11.49 -23.08 19.14
CA MET A 268 11.89 -24.38 19.70
C MET A 268 13.09 -25.01 18.96
N ILE A 269 13.45 -24.47 17.79
CA ILE A 269 14.50 -24.98 16.90
C ILE A 269 15.74 -24.07 16.98
N TYR A 270 15.51 -22.75 16.97
CA TYR A 270 16.54 -21.71 17.05
C TYR A 270 16.51 -21.02 18.42
N GLN A 271 17.68 -20.69 18.96
CA GLN A 271 17.82 -19.90 20.19
C GLN A 271 17.65 -18.41 19.85
N ILE A 272 16.40 -17.99 19.68
CA ILE A 272 16.05 -16.59 19.40
C ILE A 272 15.95 -15.83 20.73
N GLU A 273 16.74 -14.77 20.89
CA GLU A 273 16.77 -13.91 22.08
C GLU A 273 16.18 -12.52 21.78
N GLN A 274 16.40 -12.03 20.56
CA GLN A 274 15.89 -10.77 20.03
C GLN A 274 15.02 -11.02 18.79
N VAL A 275 13.99 -10.22 18.60
CA VAL A 275 13.30 -10.10 17.32
C VAL A 275 13.48 -8.69 16.77
N ARG A 276 13.95 -8.62 15.54
CA ARG A 276 14.01 -7.39 14.74
C ARG A 276 12.82 -7.36 13.81
N THR A 277 12.13 -6.24 13.74
CA THR A 277 11.01 -6.03 12.84
C THR A 277 11.26 -4.82 11.97
N VAL A 278 10.95 -4.95 10.69
CA VAL A 278 11.23 -3.94 9.67
C VAL A 278 9.96 -3.68 8.86
N ILE A 279 9.60 -2.41 8.75
CA ILE A 279 8.64 -1.92 7.75
C ILE A 279 9.45 -1.32 6.61
N PHE A 280 9.28 -1.87 5.40
CA PHE A 280 9.96 -1.40 4.20
C PHE A 280 8.95 -0.73 3.24
N GLN A 281 9.04 0.60 3.12
CA GLN A 281 8.07 1.44 2.42
C GLN A 281 8.75 2.34 1.38
N PRO A 282 9.11 1.78 0.20
CA PRO A 282 10.05 2.43 -0.72
C PRO A 282 9.48 3.69 -1.39
N ARG A 283 8.16 3.74 -1.65
CA ARG A 283 7.48 4.92 -2.24
C ARG A 283 7.55 6.19 -1.38
N LEU A 284 7.89 6.05 -0.09
CA LEU A 284 8.14 7.17 0.83
C LEU A 284 9.61 7.28 1.25
N GLY A 285 10.49 6.39 0.75
CA GLY A 285 11.87 6.27 1.22
C GLY A 285 11.98 5.88 2.70
N ASN A 286 10.95 5.25 3.26
CA ASN A 286 10.87 4.92 4.68
C ASN A 286 11.31 3.46 4.91
N ILE A 287 12.33 3.28 5.75
CA ILE A 287 12.71 1.99 6.34
C ILE A 287 12.67 2.20 7.85
N SER A 288 11.66 1.60 8.51
CA SER A 288 11.48 1.74 9.95
C SER A 288 11.80 0.41 10.63
N VAL A 289 12.54 0.46 11.73
CA VAL A 289 13.05 -0.74 12.43
C VAL A 289 12.70 -0.66 13.92
N GLU A 290 12.27 -1.79 14.50
CA GLU A 290 12.21 -2.03 15.93
C GLU A 290 12.96 -3.31 16.28
N GLU A 291 13.81 -3.26 17.31
CA GLU A 291 14.39 -4.44 17.95
C GLU A 291 13.77 -4.58 19.35
N ILE A 292 13.30 -5.78 19.68
CA ILE A 292 12.63 -6.10 20.94
C ILE A 292 13.09 -7.47 21.46
N SER A 293 13.28 -7.60 22.77
CA SER A 293 13.60 -8.92 23.34
C SER A 293 12.39 -9.86 23.30
N VAL A 294 12.67 -11.17 23.24
CA VAL A 294 11.60 -12.18 23.34
C VAL A 294 10.81 -12.03 24.64
N ASP A 295 11.47 -11.72 25.76
CA ASP A 295 10.83 -11.47 27.06
C ASP A 295 9.86 -10.29 27.02
N GLU A 296 10.27 -9.13 26.49
CA GLU A 296 9.39 -7.94 26.37
C GLU A 296 8.22 -8.18 25.40
N LEU A 297 8.48 -8.91 24.31
CA LEU A 297 7.46 -9.25 23.33
C LEU A 297 6.41 -10.23 23.90
N THR A 298 6.85 -11.25 24.65
CA THR A 298 5.96 -12.17 25.38
C THR A 298 5.22 -11.43 26.51
N GLN A 299 5.87 -10.52 27.23
CA GLN A 299 5.20 -9.70 28.24
C GLN A 299 4.09 -8.84 27.62
N TRP A 300 4.34 -8.21 26.47
CA TRP A 300 3.34 -7.45 25.72
C TRP A 300 2.18 -8.33 25.25
N ALA A 301 2.47 -9.55 24.78
CA ALA A 301 1.44 -10.52 24.41
C ALA A 301 0.49 -10.84 25.57
N GLU A 302 1.03 -11.14 26.75
CA GLU A 302 0.22 -11.51 27.92
C GLU A 302 -0.49 -10.32 28.59
N THR A 303 0.13 -9.14 28.62
CA THR A 303 -0.40 -7.98 29.37
C THR A 303 -1.28 -7.04 28.53
N VAL A 304 -1.09 -7.00 27.21
CA VAL A 304 -1.82 -6.10 26.30
C VAL A 304 -2.66 -6.88 25.29
N VAL A 305 -2.05 -7.84 24.59
CA VAL A 305 -2.72 -8.51 23.46
C VAL A 305 -3.82 -9.45 23.93
N ARG A 306 -3.50 -10.45 24.77
CA ARG A 306 -4.45 -11.48 25.21
C ARG A 306 -5.72 -10.87 25.86
N PRO A 307 -5.63 -9.90 26.81
CA PRO A 307 -6.83 -9.32 27.43
C PRO A 307 -7.66 -8.45 26.48
N ALA A 308 -7.04 -7.86 25.46
CA ALA A 308 -7.76 -7.10 24.43
C ALA A 308 -8.41 -8.03 23.41
N ALA A 309 -7.71 -9.09 22.99
CA ALA A 309 -8.19 -10.11 22.08
C ALA A 309 -9.40 -10.87 22.64
N GLU A 310 -9.39 -11.25 23.92
CA GLU A 310 -10.53 -11.89 24.59
C GLU A 310 -11.80 -11.02 24.53
N LYS A 311 -11.68 -9.73 24.86
CA LYS A 311 -12.80 -8.78 24.76
C LYS A 311 -13.23 -8.55 23.32
N ALA A 312 -12.28 -8.37 22.41
CA ALA A 312 -12.56 -8.11 21.02
C ALA A 312 -13.21 -9.31 20.32
N ALA A 313 -12.85 -10.54 20.70
CA ALA A 313 -13.48 -11.78 20.26
C ALA A 313 -14.86 -12.05 20.91
N ALA A 314 -15.23 -11.31 21.96
CA ALA A 314 -16.57 -11.31 22.55
C ALA A 314 -17.44 -10.13 22.09
N GLY A 315 -16.87 -9.16 21.36
CA GLY A 315 -17.54 -7.89 21.02
C GLY A 315 -17.68 -6.94 22.21
N GLU A 316 -16.95 -7.18 23.29
CA GLU A 316 -17.04 -6.47 24.57
C GLU A 316 -16.11 -5.27 24.66
N GLY A 317 -16.37 -4.40 25.64
CA GLY A 317 -15.55 -3.24 25.97
C GLY A 317 -16.20 -1.91 25.58
N GLU A 318 -15.37 -0.87 25.45
CA GLU A 318 -15.81 0.50 25.20
C GLU A 318 -15.39 0.96 23.81
N LEU A 319 -16.25 1.74 23.15
CA LEU A 319 -15.85 2.47 21.96
C LEU A 319 -14.85 3.57 22.33
N ARG A 320 -13.64 3.50 21.78
CA ARG A 320 -12.58 4.49 22.00
C ARG A 320 -12.17 5.12 20.68
N ALA A 321 -12.12 6.45 20.66
CA ALA A 321 -11.65 7.23 19.53
C ALA A 321 -10.16 7.54 19.67
N GLY A 322 -9.45 7.53 18.55
CA GLY A 322 -8.02 7.77 18.43
C GLY A 322 -7.55 7.47 17.01
N ASP A 323 -6.24 7.47 16.77
CA ASP A 323 -5.66 7.35 15.42
C ASP A 323 -6.04 6.05 14.71
N TRP A 324 -6.30 4.99 15.48
CA TRP A 324 -6.83 3.72 14.97
C TRP A 324 -8.20 3.82 14.28
N CYS A 325 -8.95 4.92 14.46
CA CYS A 325 -10.20 5.17 13.75
C CYS A 325 -10.00 5.50 12.26
N GLN A 326 -8.76 5.81 11.80
CA GLN A 326 -8.49 6.21 10.41
C GLN A 326 -8.96 5.16 9.38
N PHE A 327 -8.88 3.87 9.70
CA PHE A 327 -9.29 2.77 8.83
C PHE A 327 -10.47 1.94 9.38
N CYS A 328 -11.20 2.46 10.38
CA CYS A 328 -12.37 1.80 10.93
C CYS A 328 -13.56 1.96 9.98
N ARG A 329 -14.13 0.85 9.47
CA ARG A 329 -15.34 0.90 8.60
C ARG A 329 -16.57 1.46 9.32
N HIS A 330 -16.67 1.27 10.64
CA HIS A 330 -17.73 1.80 11.47
C HIS A 330 -17.57 3.30 11.81
N ALA A 331 -16.45 3.95 11.44
CA ALA A 331 -16.21 5.38 11.71
C ALA A 331 -17.35 6.35 11.32
N PRO A 332 -18.10 6.17 10.21
CA PRO A 332 -19.22 7.04 9.85
C PRO A 332 -20.39 7.03 10.86
N GLN A 333 -20.55 5.93 11.61
CA GLN A 333 -21.66 5.75 12.56
C GLN A 333 -21.20 5.78 14.03
N CYS A 334 -19.88 5.81 14.28
CA CYS A 334 -19.31 5.62 15.61
C CYS A 334 -19.62 6.81 16.56
N PRO A 335 -20.42 6.63 17.63
CA PRO A 335 -20.78 7.70 18.54
C PRO A 335 -19.58 8.22 19.37
N ALA A 336 -18.59 7.36 19.66
CA ALA A 336 -17.37 7.79 20.35
C ALA A 336 -16.49 8.69 19.47
N LEU A 337 -16.45 8.43 18.16
CA LEU A 337 -15.70 9.27 17.22
C LEU A 337 -16.42 10.60 16.97
N ALA A 338 -17.75 10.58 16.85
CA ALA A 338 -18.56 11.80 16.81
C ALA A 338 -18.34 12.65 18.07
N LYS A 339 -18.40 12.04 19.26
CA LYS A 339 -18.10 12.70 20.54
C LYS A 339 -16.68 13.29 20.56
N HIS A 340 -15.67 12.52 20.14
CA HIS A 340 -14.28 12.98 20.10
C HIS A 340 -14.12 14.24 19.24
N TYR A 341 -14.71 14.30 18.05
CA TYR A 341 -14.60 15.51 17.23
C TYR A 341 -15.43 16.69 17.74
N LEU A 342 -16.59 16.45 18.35
CA LEU A 342 -17.47 17.51 18.85
C LEU A 342 -17.02 18.08 20.20
N ASP A 343 -16.49 17.27 21.12
CA ASP A 343 -15.95 17.71 22.40
C ASP A 343 -14.72 18.63 22.24
N ASN A 344 -13.98 18.51 21.14
CA ASN A 344 -12.84 19.37 20.79
C ASN A 344 -13.25 20.73 20.16
N LEU A 345 -14.55 20.95 19.91
CA LEU A 345 -15.03 22.26 19.47
C LEU A 345 -15.32 23.15 20.70
N PRO A 346 -14.91 24.44 20.69
CA PRO A 346 -15.22 25.36 21.76
C PRO A 346 -16.72 25.47 22.04
N THR A 347 -17.12 25.25 23.29
CA THR A 347 -18.51 25.36 23.78
C THR A 347 -18.56 26.19 25.06
N GLN A 348 -19.74 26.74 25.38
CA GLN A 348 -19.99 27.40 26.65
C GLN A 348 -20.02 26.39 27.81
N PRO A 349 -19.34 26.68 28.94
CA PRO A 349 -19.34 25.81 30.11
C PRO A 349 -20.75 25.45 30.59
N GLY A 350 -21.07 24.15 30.56
CA GLY A 350 -22.32 23.60 31.10
C GLY A 350 -23.56 23.69 30.20
N ALA A 351 -23.46 24.25 28.99
CA ALA A 351 -24.60 24.39 28.08
C ALA A 351 -24.46 23.58 26.77
N GLY A 352 -23.24 23.32 26.29
CA GLY A 352 -23.02 22.78 24.94
C GLY A 352 -23.38 23.76 23.81
N GLU A 353 -23.76 24.98 24.15
CA GLU A 353 -24.02 26.08 23.22
C GLU A 353 -22.71 26.63 22.65
N PRO A 354 -22.70 27.19 21.43
CA PRO A 354 -21.54 27.90 20.88
C PRO A 354 -21.11 29.06 21.78
N PRO A 355 -19.83 29.46 21.75
CA PRO A 355 -19.36 30.60 22.53
C PRO A 355 -20.16 31.88 22.25
N ALA A 356 -20.30 32.71 23.28
CA ALA A 356 -20.95 34.02 23.19
C ALA A 356 -20.39 34.84 22.00
N PRO A 357 -21.21 35.67 21.33
CA PRO A 357 -20.97 36.15 19.96
C PRO A 357 -19.77 37.08 19.76
N ASP A 358 -18.96 37.34 20.79
CA ASP A 358 -18.05 38.47 20.85
C ASP A 358 -16.63 38.13 20.35
N THR A 359 -16.11 36.91 20.54
CA THR A 359 -14.99 36.26 19.79
C THR A 359 -14.64 34.85 20.31
N LEU A 360 -13.95 34.06 19.47
CA LEU A 360 -13.12 32.92 19.91
C LEU A 360 -11.74 33.44 20.38
N SER A 361 -11.11 32.76 21.35
CA SER A 361 -9.71 33.05 21.71
C SER A 361 -8.71 32.47 20.70
N ASP A 362 -7.47 32.97 20.69
CA ASP A 362 -6.42 32.48 19.79
C ASP A 362 -6.11 30.98 20.04
N GLU A 363 -6.18 30.52 21.29
CA GLU A 363 -6.04 29.10 21.66
C GLU A 363 -7.20 28.26 21.10
N GLN A 364 -8.44 28.76 21.21
CA GLN A 364 -9.61 28.10 20.65
C GLN A 364 -9.54 28.00 19.12
N ILE A 365 -9.05 29.05 18.46
CA ILE A 365 -8.81 29.05 17.01
C ILE A 365 -7.71 28.05 16.65
N ALA A 366 -6.61 27.99 17.42
CA ALA A 366 -5.53 27.04 17.20
C ALA A 366 -6.01 25.58 17.34
N THR A 367 -6.81 25.27 18.37
CA THR A 367 -7.46 23.94 18.53
C THR A 367 -8.35 23.61 17.34
N ILE A 368 -9.24 24.53 16.93
CA ILE A 368 -10.10 24.30 15.75
C ILE A 368 -9.25 24.03 14.51
N VAL A 369 -8.22 24.83 14.24
CA VAL A 369 -7.36 24.67 13.05
C VAL A 369 -6.68 23.30 13.07
N ALA A 370 -6.10 22.90 14.21
CA ALA A 370 -5.41 21.61 14.39
C ALA A 370 -6.33 20.41 14.10
N HIS A 371 -7.57 20.41 14.62
CA HIS A 371 -8.51 19.30 14.41
C HIS A 371 -9.31 19.40 13.10
N SER A 372 -9.32 20.56 12.43
CA SER A 372 -10.18 20.80 11.25
C SER A 372 -9.90 19.87 10.07
N GLY A 373 -8.68 19.33 9.94
CA GLY A 373 -8.31 18.38 8.90
C GLY A 373 -9.02 17.04 9.08
N GLU A 374 -8.84 16.42 10.25
CA GLU A 374 -9.44 15.12 10.58
C GLU A 374 -10.97 15.21 10.71
N LEU A 375 -11.50 16.30 11.28
CA LEU A 375 -12.94 16.55 11.30
C LEU A 375 -13.53 16.57 9.88
N LYS A 376 -12.89 17.24 8.91
CA LYS A 376 -13.35 17.26 7.50
C LYS A 376 -13.26 15.88 6.85
N LYS A 377 -12.18 15.12 7.09
CA LYS A 377 -12.05 13.74 6.59
C LYS A 377 -13.15 12.84 7.14
N TRP A 378 -13.47 12.94 8.44
CA TRP A 378 -14.56 12.18 9.05
C TRP A 378 -15.93 12.60 8.52
N LEU A 379 -16.20 13.90 8.41
CA LEU A 379 -17.45 14.40 7.81
C LEU A 379 -17.62 13.88 6.37
N GLY A 380 -16.56 13.88 5.55
CA GLY A 380 -16.58 13.27 4.22
C GLY A 380 -16.96 11.78 4.25
N LYS A 381 -16.41 11.00 5.18
CA LYS A 381 -16.80 9.59 5.38
C LYS A 381 -18.27 9.43 5.82
N VAL A 382 -18.81 10.36 6.61
CA VAL A 382 -20.23 10.38 7.00
C VAL A 382 -21.10 10.67 5.77
N GLU A 383 -20.73 11.65 4.95
CA GLU A 383 -21.41 11.99 3.70
C GLU A 383 -21.38 10.82 2.69
N ASP A 384 -20.20 10.22 2.45
CA ASP A 384 -20.03 9.07 1.54
C ASP A 384 -20.84 7.85 2.00
N HIS A 385 -20.81 7.55 3.31
CA HIS A 385 -21.59 6.45 3.88
C HIS A 385 -23.11 6.68 3.76
N ALA A 386 -23.57 7.88 4.12
CA ALA A 386 -24.98 8.23 4.01
C ALA A 386 -25.44 8.26 2.55
N LEU A 387 -24.59 8.69 1.62
CA LEU A 387 -24.85 8.64 0.19
C LEU A 387 -24.97 7.21 -0.34
N ALA A 388 -24.05 6.31 0.05
CA ALA A 388 -24.10 4.90 -0.34
C ALA A 388 -25.42 4.25 0.14
N GLN A 389 -25.71 4.36 1.44
CA GLN A 389 -26.96 3.84 2.02
C GLN A 389 -28.21 4.45 1.38
N ALA A 390 -28.20 5.76 1.09
CA ALA A 390 -29.34 6.41 0.44
C ALA A 390 -29.50 5.99 -1.02
N THR A 391 -28.42 5.63 -1.72
CA THR A 391 -28.48 5.07 -3.08
C THR A 391 -29.07 3.66 -3.07
N ASP A 392 -28.80 2.88 -2.02
CA ASP A 392 -29.41 1.56 -1.75
C ASP A 392 -30.87 1.65 -1.23
N GLY A 393 -31.46 2.85 -1.21
CA GLY A 393 -32.87 3.08 -0.86
C GLY A 393 -33.14 3.44 0.61
N HIS A 394 -32.10 3.65 1.44
CA HIS A 394 -32.28 4.23 2.77
C HIS A 394 -32.77 5.70 2.66
N THR A 395 -33.49 6.19 3.67
CA THR A 395 -33.91 7.60 3.72
C THR A 395 -33.49 8.24 5.03
N TYR A 396 -32.75 9.34 4.94
CA TYR A 396 -32.32 10.12 6.09
C TYR A 396 -33.28 11.30 6.32
N PRO A 397 -33.81 11.52 7.53
CA PRO A 397 -34.69 12.65 7.82
C PRO A 397 -34.03 13.98 7.48
N GLY A 398 -34.77 14.86 6.77
CA GLY A 398 -34.26 16.17 6.40
C GLY A 398 -33.29 16.18 5.21
N LEU A 399 -33.10 15.06 4.51
CA LEU A 399 -32.14 14.89 3.43
C LEU A 399 -32.74 14.12 2.24
N LYS A 400 -32.24 14.41 1.03
CA LYS A 400 -32.64 13.71 -0.20
C LYS A 400 -31.45 13.50 -1.14
N VAL A 401 -31.50 12.41 -1.90
CA VAL A 401 -30.62 12.23 -3.06
C VAL A 401 -31.11 13.14 -4.19
N VAL A 402 -30.19 13.73 -4.96
CA VAL A 402 -30.46 14.61 -6.12
C VAL A 402 -29.44 14.34 -7.22
N GLU A 403 -29.69 14.73 -8.47
CA GLU A 403 -28.60 14.88 -9.44
C GLU A 403 -27.62 15.96 -8.93
N GLY A 404 -26.33 15.63 -8.84
CA GLY A 404 -25.32 16.58 -8.39
C GLY A 404 -24.91 17.59 -9.45
N ARG A 405 -23.64 18.02 -9.38
CA ARG A 405 -23.02 18.86 -10.40
C ARG A 405 -22.12 18.07 -11.36
N SER A 406 -22.04 18.58 -12.58
CA SER A 406 -21.78 17.80 -13.77
C SER A 406 -20.91 18.58 -14.75
N VAL A 407 -20.10 17.86 -15.55
CA VAL A 407 -19.07 18.46 -16.40
C VAL A 407 -19.29 18.13 -17.88
N ARG A 408 -19.22 19.21 -18.67
CA ARG A 408 -19.25 19.27 -20.13
C ARG A 408 -18.16 18.34 -20.71
N LYS A 409 -18.52 17.38 -21.58
CA LYS A 409 -17.60 16.52 -22.36
C LYS A 409 -18.11 16.32 -23.79
N TYR A 410 -17.20 16.19 -24.75
CA TYR A 410 -17.51 15.76 -26.12
C TYR A 410 -17.72 14.24 -26.16
N THR A 411 -18.59 13.77 -27.07
CA THR A 411 -18.92 12.34 -27.23
C THR A 411 -18.03 11.62 -28.24
N ASP A 412 -17.54 12.35 -29.25
CA ASP A 412 -16.53 11.89 -30.21
C ASP A 412 -15.69 13.10 -30.60
N GLU A 413 -14.44 13.14 -30.14
CA GLU A 413 -13.55 14.29 -30.35
C GLU A 413 -13.07 14.39 -31.80
N ALA A 414 -12.98 13.27 -32.53
CA ALA A 414 -12.58 13.25 -33.93
C ALA A 414 -13.71 13.75 -34.84
N ALA A 415 -14.96 13.32 -34.60
CA ALA A 415 -16.13 13.83 -35.31
C ALA A 415 -16.34 15.34 -35.05
N VAL A 416 -16.13 15.80 -33.81
CA VAL A 416 -16.18 17.23 -33.47
C VAL A 416 -15.10 18.02 -34.21
N ALA A 417 -13.85 17.55 -34.23
CA ALA A 417 -12.77 18.21 -34.96
C ALA A 417 -13.05 18.27 -36.48
N GLN A 418 -13.48 17.16 -37.07
CA GLN A 418 -13.80 17.09 -38.49
C GLN A 418 -14.96 18.02 -38.89
N THR A 419 -16.00 18.12 -38.06
CA THR A 419 -17.14 19.02 -38.31
C THR A 419 -16.72 20.49 -38.28
N VAL A 420 -15.87 20.89 -37.32
CA VAL A 420 -15.40 22.28 -37.22
C VAL A 420 -14.48 22.67 -38.38
N GLN A 421 -13.61 21.77 -38.85
CA GLN A 421 -12.70 22.00 -39.98
C GLN A 421 -13.40 22.02 -41.35
N GLN A 422 -14.61 21.45 -41.46
CA GLN A 422 -15.39 21.45 -42.71
C GLN A 422 -16.26 22.69 -42.87
N GLU A 423 -16.91 23.14 -41.78
CA GLU A 423 -17.84 24.28 -41.80
C GLU A 423 -17.15 25.63 -41.48
N THR A 424 -15.91 25.62 -40.98
CA THR A 424 -15.12 26.83 -40.67
C THR A 424 -13.64 26.67 -41.03
N SER A 425 -12.93 27.79 -41.18
CA SER A 425 -11.48 27.82 -41.42
C SER A 425 -10.64 27.97 -40.13
N GLU A 426 -11.16 27.46 -39.00
CA GLU A 426 -10.52 27.50 -37.67
C GLU A 426 -9.93 26.11 -37.33
N ASP A 427 -8.84 26.06 -36.54
CA ASP A 427 -8.30 24.79 -36.04
C ASP A 427 -8.97 24.40 -34.71
N PRO A 428 -9.75 23.30 -34.63
CA PRO A 428 -10.39 22.83 -33.39
C PRO A 428 -9.41 22.16 -32.44
N TYR A 429 -8.24 21.73 -32.91
CA TYR A 429 -7.18 21.31 -32.02
C TYR A 429 -6.63 22.53 -31.30
N GLN A 430 -6.49 22.42 -29.99
CA GLN A 430 -6.02 23.55 -29.19
C GLN A 430 -4.57 23.90 -29.54
N PRO A 431 -4.24 25.14 -29.94
CA PRO A 431 -2.88 25.65 -29.80
C PRO A 431 -2.61 25.97 -28.32
N ARG A 432 -2.54 24.94 -27.47
CA ARG A 432 -2.50 24.99 -25.98
C ARG A 432 -3.67 25.77 -25.32
N LYS A 433 -4.77 25.05 -25.05
CA LYS A 433 -5.91 25.30 -24.13
C LYS A 433 -6.83 26.53 -24.29
N VAL A 434 -8.13 26.25 -24.29
CA VAL A 434 -9.26 27.22 -24.37
C VAL A 434 -9.63 27.79 -22.98
N LEU A 435 -10.13 29.04 -22.96
CA LEU A 435 -10.54 29.77 -21.76
C LEU A 435 -11.83 29.22 -21.10
N GLY A 436 -11.88 29.28 -19.76
CA GLY A 436 -13.01 28.78 -18.96
C GLY A 436 -14.28 29.65 -19.03
N ILE A 437 -15.44 29.01 -18.75
CA ILE A 437 -16.80 29.57 -18.87
C ILE A 437 -16.92 31.02 -18.38
N THR A 438 -16.51 31.32 -17.14
CA THR A 438 -16.68 32.68 -16.57
C THR A 438 -15.94 33.77 -17.35
N ALA A 439 -14.73 33.47 -17.85
CA ALA A 439 -13.99 34.40 -18.70
C ALA A 439 -14.67 34.54 -20.08
N MET A 440 -15.13 33.43 -20.65
CA MET A 440 -15.82 33.39 -21.94
C MET A 440 -17.17 34.13 -21.93
N THR A 441 -17.98 33.98 -20.87
CA THR A 441 -19.24 34.72 -20.69
C THR A 441 -18.99 36.22 -20.48
N LYS A 442 -17.88 36.60 -19.83
CA LYS A 442 -17.49 38.01 -19.63
C LYS A 442 -16.98 38.65 -20.93
N LEU A 443 -16.34 37.88 -21.80
CA LEU A 443 -15.87 38.27 -23.13
C LEU A 443 -17.03 38.49 -24.12
N LEU A 444 -17.98 37.53 -24.18
CA LEU A 444 -19.05 37.53 -25.18
C LEU A 444 -20.33 38.27 -24.73
N GLY A 445 -20.51 38.45 -23.42
CA GLY A 445 -21.74 38.95 -22.82
C GLY A 445 -22.82 37.87 -22.74
N LYS A 446 -23.54 37.80 -21.60
CA LYS A 446 -24.38 36.65 -21.24
C LYS A 446 -25.40 36.24 -22.31
N LYS A 447 -26.16 37.19 -22.87
CA LYS A 447 -27.22 36.87 -23.84
C LYS A 447 -26.68 36.20 -25.12
N ARG A 448 -25.52 36.66 -25.59
CA ARG A 448 -24.85 36.17 -26.81
C ARG A 448 -24.04 34.89 -26.53
N PHE A 449 -23.54 34.72 -25.30
CA PHE A 449 -22.99 33.46 -24.80
C PHE A 449 -24.07 32.36 -24.77
N ASP A 450 -25.25 32.67 -24.21
CA ASP A 450 -26.36 31.71 -24.10
C ASP A 450 -26.93 31.34 -25.50
N GLU A 451 -27.03 32.30 -26.43
CA GLU A 451 -27.45 32.05 -27.83
C GLU A 451 -26.45 31.20 -28.64
N LEU A 452 -25.14 31.45 -28.51
CA LEU A 452 -24.11 30.80 -29.35
C LEU A 452 -23.53 29.51 -28.75
N LEU A 453 -23.36 29.46 -27.44
CA LEU A 453 -22.68 28.36 -26.75
C LEU A 453 -23.63 27.53 -25.86
N GLY A 454 -24.87 27.97 -25.65
CA GLY A 454 -25.82 27.32 -24.74
C GLY A 454 -26.04 25.82 -24.99
N GLN A 455 -26.02 25.38 -26.26
CA GLN A 455 -26.21 23.97 -26.62
C GLN A 455 -24.91 23.15 -26.65
N LEU A 456 -23.76 23.76 -26.97
CA LEU A 456 -22.45 23.09 -26.94
C LEU A 456 -21.93 22.87 -25.51
N VAL A 457 -22.55 23.54 -24.55
CA VAL A 457 -22.21 23.48 -23.15
C VAL A 457 -23.23 22.53 -22.46
N HIS A 458 -23.07 21.22 -22.64
CA HIS A 458 -23.83 20.13 -21.97
C HIS A 458 -23.65 20.13 -20.44
N LYS A 459 -24.70 20.34 -19.63
CA LYS A 459 -24.66 20.15 -18.16
C LYS A 459 -25.21 18.75 -17.90
N PRO A 460 -24.37 17.71 -17.67
CA PRO A 460 -24.93 16.40 -17.33
C PRO A 460 -25.73 16.42 -16.02
N GLU A 461 -26.20 15.25 -15.62
CA GLU A 461 -26.51 14.95 -14.24
C GLU A 461 -25.18 14.85 -13.46
N GLY A 462 -25.16 15.20 -12.18
CA GLY A 462 -23.94 15.09 -11.38
C GLY A 462 -23.99 13.98 -10.35
N LYS A 463 -22.85 13.75 -9.70
CA LYS A 463 -22.73 12.77 -8.61
C LYS A 463 -23.79 13.02 -7.54
N PRO A 464 -24.65 12.04 -7.21
CA PRO A 464 -25.74 12.33 -6.31
C PRO A 464 -25.23 12.87 -4.97
N THR A 465 -25.87 13.93 -4.48
CA THR A 465 -25.35 14.73 -3.35
C THR A 465 -26.42 14.83 -2.29
N LEU A 466 -26.12 14.41 -1.06
CA LEU A 466 -27.03 14.51 0.06
C LEU A 466 -27.08 15.96 0.56
N VAL A 467 -28.27 16.55 0.65
CA VAL A 467 -28.45 18.00 0.95
C VAL A 467 -29.62 18.24 1.91
N PRO A 468 -29.56 19.26 2.80
CA PRO A 468 -30.67 19.62 3.69
C PRO A 468 -31.99 19.87 2.94
N ASP A 469 -33.12 19.58 3.57
CA ASP A 469 -34.46 19.78 2.98
C ASP A 469 -34.76 21.23 2.61
N SER A 470 -34.11 22.20 3.26
CA SER A 470 -34.14 23.62 2.90
C SER A 470 -33.40 23.96 1.60
N ASP A 471 -32.63 23.02 1.04
CA ASP A 471 -32.03 23.14 -0.28
C ASP A 471 -33.11 23.10 -1.37
N LYS A 472 -33.11 24.16 -2.18
CA LYS A 472 -34.15 24.47 -3.18
C LYS A 472 -34.15 23.55 -4.40
N ARG A 473 -33.18 22.63 -4.52
CA ARG A 473 -33.17 21.59 -5.57
C ARG A 473 -34.28 20.56 -5.31
N PRO A 474 -34.96 20.02 -6.34
CA PRO A 474 -35.94 18.95 -6.17
C PRO A 474 -35.27 17.62 -5.76
N PRO A 475 -35.98 16.70 -5.07
CA PRO A 475 -35.51 15.31 -4.88
C PRO A 475 -35.35 14.57 -6.21
N MET A 476 -34.36 13.66 -6.29
CA MET A 476 -34.22 12.69 -7.38
C MET A 476 -35.05 11.43 -7.11
N THR A 477 -35.58 10.82 -8.17
CA THR A 477 -36.17 9.49 -8.14
C THR A 477 -35.07 8.44 -8.25
N LEU A 478 -34.91 7.59 -7.25
CA LEU A 478 -33.95 6.48 -7.27
C LEU A 478 -34.49 5.31 -8.10
N ALA A 479 -33.59 4.53 -8.72
CA ALA A 479 -33.94 3.30 -9.43
C ALA A 479 -34.12 2.14 -8.42
N THR A 480 -35.33 1.59 -8.32
CA THR A 480 -35.61 0.37 -7.56
C THR A 480 -35.62 -0.86 -8.47
N PRO A 481 -35.49 -2.10 -7.94
CA PRO A 481 -35.56 -3.32 -8.76
C PRO A 481 -36.82 -3.42 -9.64
N GLU A 482 -37.97 -2.91 -9.19
CA GLU A 482 -39.21 -2.90 -9.99
C GLU A 482 -39.19 -1.90 -11.16
N THR A 483 -38.30 -0.91 -11.13
CA THR A 483 -38.13 0.09 -12.21
C THR A 483 -37.07 -0.31 -13.24
N VAL A 484 -36.22 -1.29 -12.93
CA VAL A 484 -35.12 -1.75 -13.80
C VAL A 484 -35.45 -3.07 -14.50
N PHE A 485 -36.28 -3.94 -13.89
CA PHE A 485 -36.68 -5.22 -14.46
C PHE A 485 -38.18 -5.26 -14.79
N GLU A 486 -38.54 -5.37 -16.07
CA GLU A 486 -39.93 -5.67 -16.44
C GLU A 486 -40.32 -7.10 -16.02
N PRO A 487 -41.49 -7.31 -15.39
CA PRO A 487 -41.96 -8.65 -15.05
C PRO A 487 -42.19 -9.49 -16.32
N ILE A 488 -41.50 -10.63 -16.42
CA ILE A 488 -41.73 -11.60 -17.49
C ILE A 488 -43.20 -12.04 -17.44
N LYS A 489 -43.99 -11.63 -18.44
CA LYS A 489 -45.36 -12.11 -18.61
C LYS A 489 -45.32 -13.62 -18.79
N LYS A 490 -45.83 -14.36 -17.80
CA LYS A 490 -46.07 -15.80 -17.95
C LYS A 490 -46.97 -16.01 -19.18
N GLY A 491 -46.46 -16.77 -20.15
CA GLY A 491 -47.26 -17.20 -21.30
C GLY A 491 -48.49 -17.98 -20.84
N ALA A 492 -49.60 -17.79 -21.56
CA ALA A 492 -50.85 -18.53 -21.38
C ALA A 492 -50.77 -19.90 -22.09
#